data_AF-A0A2T6DCI2-F1
#
_entry.id   AF-A0A2T6DCI2-F1
#
_cell.length_a   1.000
_cell.length_b   1.000
_cell.length_c   1.000
_cell.angle_alpha   90.00
_cell.angle_beta   90.00
_cell.angle_gamma   90.00
#
_symmetry.space_group_name_H-M   'P 1'
#
loop_
_entity.id
_entity.type
_entity.pdbx_description
1 polymer ?
#
loop_
_entity_poly.entity_id
_entity_poly.type
_entity_poly.pdbx_seq_one_letter_code
_entity_poly.pdbx_strand_id
1 'polypeptide(L)'
;MFGFLKRRKAAIPVDYDSEWLGLQNRYADPAIELATTKKAVVVSAASVLDRLWNGNGGLGWDESCEEDYIAPLREHLVTRDVFSESECEHITDKLDAIVAIGRENAKRTAAVGEGETTLLPAGEEVRYIVEQTVKWCRHSSEPIPLRGDDEYRGHF
;
A
#
# COMPACT_ATOMS: atom_id res chain seq x y z
N MET A 1 18.75 34.26 36.38
CA MET A 1 18.83 33.65 35.03
C MET A 1 17.98 32.39 35.03
N PHE A 2 16.77 32.44 34.49
CA PHE A 2 15.90 31.26 34.37
C PHE A 2 16.08 30.68 32.97
N GLY A 3 16.85 29.60 32.87
CA GLY A 3 17.00 28.84 31.63
C GLY A 3 15.75 28.00 31.38
N PHE A 4 15.01 28.30 30.32
CA PHE A 4 13.94 27.45 29.84
C PHE A 4 14.56 26.17 29.25
N LEU A 5 14.57 25.09 30.03
CA LEU A 5 14.81 23.75 29.50
C LEU A 5 13.68 23.40 28.54
N LYS A 6 13.99 23.46 27.25
CA LYS A 6 13.13 23.03 26.15
C LYS A 6 12.85 21.53 26.34
N ARG A 7 11.70 21.20 26.95
CA ARG A 7 11.20 19.81 27.03
C ARG A 7 11.17 19.24 25.62
N ARG A 8 11.95 18.18 25.37
CA ARG A 8 11.82 17.37 24.16
C ARG A 8 10.34 16.95 24.09
N LYS A 9 9.65 17.33 23.00
CA LYS A 9 8.31 16.80 22.72
C LYS A 9 8.45 15.28 22.71
N ALA A 10 7.73 14.60 23.61
CA ALA A 10 7.59 13.15 23.53
C ALA A 10 7.15 12.81 22.10
N ALA A 11 7.76 11.79 21.51
CA ALA A 11 7.33 11.28 20.22
C ALA A 11 5.85 10.90 20.35
N ILE A 12 4.98 11.64 19.66
CA ILE A 12 3.56 11.33 19.61
C ILE A 12 3.48 9.93 18.97
N PRO A 13 2.78 8.95 19.58
CA PRO A 13 2.60 7.64 18.96
C PRO A 13 1.97 7.82 17.59
N VAL A 14 2.51 7.10 16.59
CA VAL A 14 2.03 7.17 15.22
C VAL A 14 0.65 6.50 15.17
N ASP A 15 -0.36 7.26 14.79
CA ASP A 15 -1.68 6.75 14.47
C ASP A 15 -1.69 6.31 13.01
N TYR A 16 -1.34 5.04 12.77
CA TYR A 16 -1.15 4.49 11.43
C TYR A 16 -2.44 4.52 10.61
N ASP A 17 -3.61 4.32 11.23
CA ASP A 17 -4.89 4.31 10.51
C ASP A 17 -5.24 5.70 10.00
N SER A 18 -5.07 6.73 10.84
CA SER A 18 -5.28 8.13 10.44
C SER A 18 -4.26 8.59 9.39
N GLU A 19 -2.99 8.20 9.53
CA GLU A 19 -1.97 8.52 8.53
C GLU A 19 -2.23 7.82 7.20
N TRP A 20 -2.64 6.55 7.23
CA TRP A 20 -3.01 5.79 6.05
C TRP A 20 -4.19 6.44 5.31
N LEU A 21 -5.27 6.77 6.01
CA LEU A 21 -6.40 7.52 5.45
C LEU A 21 -5.95 8.86 4.83
N GLY A 22 -5.02 9.56 5.48
CA GLY A 22 -4.44 10.79 4.96
C GLY A 22 -3.67 10.58 3.66
N LEU A 23 -2.89 9.49 3.55
CA LEU A 23 -2.16 9.13 2.34
C LEU A 23 -3.12 8.72 1.22
N GLN A 24 -4.12 7.89 1.51
CA GLN A 24 -5.13 7.47 0.53
C GLN A 24 -5.85 8.67 -0.08
N ASN A 25 -6.35 9.59 0.76
CA ASN A 25 -7.04 10.80 0.28
C ASN A 25 -6.15 11.74 -0.56
N ARG A 26 -4.83 11.63 -0.40
CA ARG A 26 -3.86 12.52 -1.04
C ARG A 26 -3.26 11.94 -2.31
N TYR A 27 -3.09 10.62 -2.36
CA TYR A 27 -2.24 9.97 -3.36
C TYR A 27 -2.86 8.73 -4.01
N ALA A 28 -3.89 8.11 -3.41
CA ALA A 28 -4.51 6.95 -4.04
C ALA A 28 -5.26 7.41 -5.28
N ASP A 29 -4.66 7.17 -6.44
CA ASP A 29 -5.29 7.35 -7.74
C ASP A 29 -6.03 6.05 -8.11
N PRO A 30 -7.29 6.12 -8.56
CA PRO A 30 -7.99 4.97 -9.12
C PRO A 30 -7.24 4.32 -10.29
N ALA A 31 -6.45 5.10 -11.04
CA ALA A 31 -5.65 4.64 -12.17
C ALA A 31 -4.15 4.77 -11.85
N ILE A 32 -3.56 3.69 -11.33
CA ILE A 32 -2.14 3.65 -10.96
C ILE A 32 -1.22 4.02 -12.12
N GLU A 33 -1.60 3.65 -13.35
CA GLU A 33 -0.89 4.01 -14.57
C GLU A 33 -0.76 5.53 -14.81
N LEU A 34 -1.63 6.33 -14.20
CA LEU A 34 -1.59 7.80 -14.26
C LEU A 34 -0.83 8.42 -13.09
N ALA A 35 -0.39 7.62 -12.12
CA ALA A 35 0.32 8.12 -10.95
C ALA A 35 1.66 8.74 -11.34
N THR A 36 1.79 10.04 -11.12
CA THR A 36 2.96 10.83 -11.57
C THR A 36 4.18 10.73 -10.64
N THR A 37 4.07 10.08 -9.48
CA THR A 37 5.16 9.92 -8.51
C THR A 37 5.20 8.52 -7.94
N LYS A 38 6.39 8.04 -7.50
CA LYS A 38 6.50 6.71 -6.89
C LYS A 38 5.68 6.62 -5.61
N LYS A 39 5.58 7.72 -4.86
CA LYS A 39 4.62 7.83 -3.73
C LYS A 39 3.19 7.55 -4.14
N ALA A 40 2.71 8.16 -5.21
CA ALA A 40 1.36 7.89 -5.70
C ALA A 40 1.21 6.44 -6.18
N VAL A 41 2.20 5.88 -6.88
CA VAL A 41 2.19 4.47 -7.30
C VAL A 41 2.09 3.53 -6.10
N VAL A 42 3.00 3.66 -5.12
CA VAL A 42 3.06 2.79 -3.94
C VAL A 42 1.78 2.90 -3.10
N VAL A 43 1.30 4.11 -2.85
CA VAL A 43 0.06 4.30 -2.05
C VAL A 43 -1.15 3.75 -2.79
N SER A 44 -1.25 3.96 -4.11
CA SER A 44 -2.38 3.45 -4.89
C SER A 44 -2.39 1.92 -4.94
N ALA A 45 -1.23 1.30 -5.19
CA ALA A 45 -1.11 -0.15 -5.22
C ALA A 45 -1.46 -0.79 -3.87
N ALA A 46 -0.92 -0.26 -2.77
CA ALA A 46 -1.26 -0.72 -1.42
C ALA A 46 -2.74 -0.48 -1.07
N SER A 47 -3.36 0.60 -1.58
CA SER A 47 -4.79 0.88 -1.37
C SER A 47 -5.71 -0.10 -2.09
N VAL A 48 -5.31 -0.55 -3.28
CA VAL A 48 -6.07 -1.59 -4.01
C VAL A 48 -6.00 -2.91 -3.25
N LEU A 49 -4.82 -3.32 -2.79
CA LEU A 49 -4.67 -4.53 -1.98
C LEU A 49 -5.47 -4.45 -0.68
N ASP A 50 -5.39 -3.33 0.04
CA ASP A 50 -6.17 -3.06 1.25
C ASP A 50 -7.67 -3.21 1.00
N ARG A 51 -8.20 -2.60 -0.06
CA ARG A 51 -9.62 -2.71 -0.42
C ARG A 51 -10.01 -4.14 -0.81
N LEU A 52 -9.22 -4.80 -1.64
CA LEU A 52 -9.53 -6.14 -2.11
C LEU A 52 -9.58 -7.13 -0.93
N TRP A 53 -8.67 -7.02 0.06
CA TRP A 53 -8.60 -7.96 1.17
C TRP A 53 -9.45 -7.57 2.37
N ASN A 54 -9.35 -6.34 2.84
CA ASN A 54 -10.09 -5.88 4.01
C ASN A 54 -11.53 -5.45 3.66
N GLY A 55 -11.80 -5.08 2.40
CA GLY A 55 -13.15 -4.76 1.92
C GLY A 55 -13.88 -5.96 1.31
N ASN A 56 -13.21 -6.74 0.45
CA ASN A 56 -13.85 -7.80 -0.33
C ASN A 56 -13.39 -9.23 0.04
N GLY A 57 -12.54 -9.41 1.05
CA GLY A 57 -12.09 -10.74 1.49
C GLY A 57 -11.20 -11.48 0.48
N GLY A 58 -10.55 -10.76 -0.43
CA GLY A 58 -9.74 -11.31 -1.52
C GLY A 58 -10.53 -11.63 -2.80
N LEU A 59 -11.83 -11.31 -2.83
CA LEU A 59 -12.63 -11.40 -4.04
C LEU A 59 -12.21 -10.32 -5.05
N GLY A 60 -12.04 -10.72 -6.31
CA GLY A 60 -11.57 -9.83 -7.39
C GLY A 60 -10.06 -9.91 -7.66
N TRP A 61 -9.34 -10.84 -7.02
CA TRP A 61 -7.98 -11.17 -7.43
C TRP A 61 -7.97 -11.95 -8.74
N ASP A 62 -7.11 -11.54 -9.66
CA ASP A 62 -6.81 -12.21 -10.91
C ASP A 62 -5.31 -12.22 -11.20
N GLU A 63 -4.92 -12.67 -12.39
CA GLU A 63 -3.52 -12.75 -12.80
C GLU A 63 -2.87 -11.37 -13.00
N SER A 64 -3.64 -10.33 -13.34
CA SER A 64 -3.08 -8.99 -13.58
C SER A 64 -2.71 -8.29 -12.28
N CYS A 65 -3.38 -8.63 -11.17
CA CYS A 65 -3.10 -8.04 -9.86
C CYS A 65 -1.62 -8.10 -9.43
N GLU A 66 -0.88 -9.13 -9.85
CA GLU A 66 0.54 -9.26 -9.55
C GLU A 66 1.38 -8.23 -10.32
N GLU A 67 1.12 -8.07 -11.62
CA GLU A 67 1.82 -7.10 -12.47
C GLU A 67 1.42 -5.66 -12.11
N ASP A 68 0.13 -5.43 -11.87
CA ASP A 68 -0.43 -4.08 -11.68
C ASP A 68 -0.17 -3.52 -10.28
N TYR A 69 -0.13 -4.38 -9.25
CA TYR A 69 -0.08 -3.93 -7.84
C TYR A 69 1.12 -4.46 -7.07
N ILE A 70 1.54 -5.71 -7.27
CA ILE A 70 2.65 -6.28 -6.50
C ILE A 70 3.99 -5.85 -7.07
N ALA A 71 4.16 -5.85 -8.40
CA ALA A 71 5.42 -5.48 -9.03
C ALA A 71 5.84 -4.02 -8.70
N PRO A 72 4.94 -3.01 -8.74
CA PRO A 72 5.32 -1.65 -8.35
C PRO A 72 5.70 -1.52 -6.87
N LEU A 73 5.05 -2.29 -5.99
CA LEU A 73 5.44 -2.33 -4.57
C LEU A 73 6.83 -2.94 -4.40
N ARG A 74 7.16 -4.03 -5.11
CA ARG A 74 8.51 -4.59 -5.10
C ARG A 74 9.55 -3.59 -5.60
N GLU A 75 9.23 -2.85 -6.66
CA GLU A 75 10.17 -1.91 -7.27
C GLU A 75 10.46 -0.70 -6.37
N HIS A 76 9.44 -0.19 -5.68
CA HIS A 76 9.54 1.12 -5.03
C HIS A 76 9.49 1.08 -3.50
N LEU A 77 8.74 0.14 -2.91
CA LEU A 77 8.64 0.01 -1.46
C LEU A 77 9.86 -0.73 -0.87
N VAL A 78 10.35 -1.76 -1.55
CA VAL A 78 11.49 -2.58 -1.10
C VAL A 78 12.81 -1.86 -1.40
N THR A 79 13.14 -0.85 -0.60
CA THR A 79 14.38 -0.07 -0.74
C THR A 79 15.22 -0.04 0.53
N ARG A 80 16.54 -0.17 0.36
CA ARG A 80 17.54 -0.08 1.44
C ARG A 80 17.75 1.36 1.94
N ASP A 81 17.16 2.35 1.28
CA ASP A 81 17.25 3.76 1.69
C ASP A 81 16.40 4.05 2.94
N VAL A 82 15.32 3.29 3.13
CA VAL A 82 14.38 3.46 4.25
C VAL A 82 14.40 2.26 5.19
N PHE A 83 14.58 1.05 4.64
CA PHE A 83 14.48 -0.19 5.38
C PHE A 83 15.84 -0.88 5.49
N SER A 84 16.05 -1.58 6.61
CA SER A 84 17.17 -2.52 6.73
C SER A 84 16.99 -3.71 5.79
N GLU A 85 18.06 -4.46 5.54
CA GLU A 85 18.03 -5.66 4.69
C GLU A 85 17.01 -6.69 5.17
N SER A 86 16.98 -6.96 6.47
CA SER A 86 15.97 -7.86 7.08
C SER A 86 14.54 -7.34 6.95
N GLU A 87 14.33 -6.02 6.96
CA GLU A 87 13.01 -5.45 6.73
C GLU A 87 12.62 -5.56 5.25
N CYS A 88 13.55 -5.35 4.32
CA CYS A 88 13.31 -5.55 2.89
C CYS A 88 12.96 -7.01 2.57
N GLU A 89 13.68 -7.97 3.14
CA GLU A 89 13.38 -9.40 3.01
C GLU A 89 11.99 -9.70 3.55
N HIS A 90 11.65 -9.20 4.75
CA HIS A 90 10.34 -9.44 5.34
C HIS A 90 9.19 -8.79 4.55
N ILE A 91 9.38 -7.59 3.99
CA ILE A 91 8.41 -6.98 3.07
C ILE A 91 8.22 -7.87 1.83
N THR A 92 9.32 -8.37 1.27
CA THR A 92 9.30 -9.25 0.10
C THR A 92 8.52 -10.52 0.39
N ASP A 93 8.80 -11.19 1.52
CA ASP A 93 8.10 -12.40 1.95
C ASP A 93 6.58 -12.17 2.12
N LYS A 94 6.19 -11.00 2.64
CA LYS A 94 4.79 -10.63 2.81
C LYS A 94 4.09 -10.37 1.47
N LEU A 95 4.78 -9.77 0.50
CA LEU A 95 4.26 -9.63 -0.86
C LEU A 95 4.12 -10.99 -1.56
N ASP A 96 5.08 -11.91 -1.38
CA ASP A 96 5.00 -13.28 -1.90
C ASP A 96 3.84 -14.06 -1.29
N ALA A 97 3.59 -13.89 0.02
CA ALA A 97 2.46 -14.51 0.69
C ALA A 97 1.11 -14.02 0.12
N ILE A 98 0.96 -12.71 -0.12
CA ILE A 98 -0.24 -12.14 -0.75
C ILE A 98 -0.47 -12.77 -2.13
N VAL A 99 0.58 -12.86 -2.96
CA VAL A 99 0.50 -13.48 -4.29
C VAL A 99 0.09 -14.95 -4.20
N ALA A 100 0.70 -15.72 -3.30
CA ALA A 100 0.38 -17.13 -3.13
C ALA A 100 -1.09 -17.34 -2.72
N ILE A 101 -1.58 -16.52 -1.78
CA ILE A 101 -2.97 -16.55 -1.31
C ILE A 101 -3.93 -16.13 -2.43
N GLY A 102 -3.63 -15.05 -3.15
CA GLY A 102 -4.43 -14.58 -4.27
C GLY A 102 -4.56 -15.62 -5.38
N ARG A 103 -3.44 -16.24 -5.79
CA ARG A 103 -3.43 -17.32 -6.79
C ARG A 103 -4.26 -18.53 -6.35
N GLU A 104 -4.19 -18.90 -5.07
CA GLU A 104 -5.01 -19.98 -4.52
C GLU A 104 -6.50 -19.63 -4.51
N ASN A 105 -6.85 -18.41 -4.14
CA ASN A 105 -8.24 -17.92 -4.20
C ASN A 105 -8.78 -17.91 -5.64
N ALA A 106 -8.01 -17.43 -6.61
CA ALA A 106 -8.40 -17.47 -8.03
C ALA A 106 -8.67 -18.90 -8.52
N LYS A 107 -7.82 -19.87 -8.14
CA LYS A 107 -8.04 -21.29 -8.47
C LYS A 107 -9.33 -21.85 -7.88
N ARG A 108 -9.62 -21.52 -6.62
CA ARG A 108 -10.85 -21.97 -5.95
C ARG A 108 -12.09 -21.38 -6.60
N THR A 109 -12.07 -20.08 -6.86
CA THR A 109 -13.15 -19.36 -7.54
C THR A 109 -13.40 -19.93 -8.94
N ALA A 110 -12.35 -20.25 -9.70
CA ALA A 110 -12.48 -20.88 -11.01
C ALA A 110 -13.07 -22.29 -10.95
N ALA A 111 -12.89 -23.02 -9.85
CA ALA A 111 -13.36 -24.39 -9.70
C ALA A 111 -14.83 -24.51 -9.30
N VAL A 112 -15.34 -23.61 -8.44
CA VAL A 112 -16.71 -23.72 -7.88
C VAL A 112 -17.56 -22.46 -8.03
N GLY A 113 -17.03 -21.37 -8.59
CA GLY A 113 -17.73 -20.10 -8.77
C GLY A 113 -17.67 -19.18 -7.53
N GLU A 114 -17.80 -17.87 -7.77
CA GLU A 114 -17.62 -16.82 -6.75
C GLU A 114 -18.57 -16.94 -5.54
N GLY A 115 -19.82 -17.35 -5.77
CA GLY A 115 -20.85 -17.39 -4.73
C GLY A 115 -20.77 -18.59 -3.77
N GLU A 116 -19.95 -19.59 -4.09
CA GLU A 116 -19.84 -20.85 -3.33
C GLU A 116 -18.42 -21.09 -2.79
N THR A 117 -17.50 -20.14 -3.03
CA THR A 117 -16.09 -20.28 -2.66
C THR A 117 -15.80 -19.67 -1.28
N THR A 118 -15.20 -20.47 -0.39
CA THR A 118 -14.55 -19.95 0.82
C THR A 118 -13.13 -19.48 0.49
N LEU A 119 -12.93 -18.16 0.51
CA LEU A 119 -11.65 -17.52 0.25
C LEU A 119 -10.71 -17.59 1.46
N LEU A 120 -9.42 -17.69 1.20
CA LEU A 120 -8.36 -17.57 2.19
C LEU A 120 -8.09 -16.09 2.49
N PRO A 121 -7.94 -15.71 3.77
CA PRO A 121 -7.60 -14.35 4.14
C PRO A 121 -6.09 -14.07 3.97
N ALA A 122 -5.73 -12.83 3.61
CA ALA A 122 -4.36 -12.29 3.75
C ALA A 122 -4.35 -10.91 4.43
N GLY A 123 -5.34 -10.63 5.29
CA GLY A 123 -5.51 -9.31 5.91
C GLY A 123 -4.32 -8.89 6.78
N GLU A 124 -3.62 -9.85 7.41
CA GLU A 124 -2.42 -9.57 8.21
C GLU A 124 -1.23 -9.16 7.33
N GLU A 125 -1.02 -9.85 6.21
CA GLU A 125 0.01 -9.52 5.24
C GLU A 125 -0.23 -8.13 4.64
N VAL A 126 -1.47 -7.86 4.22
CA VAL A 126 -1.85 -6.57 3.62
C VAL A 126 -1.71 -5.44 4.63
N ARG A 127 -2.14 -5.63 5.89
CA ARG A 127 -1.95 -4.65 6.95
C ARG A 127 -0.48 -4.32 7.18
N TYR A 128 0.39 -5.34 7.20
CA TYR A 128 1.83 -5.12 7.33
C TYR A 128 2.39 -4.25 6.18
N ILE A 129 1.98 -4.53 4.94
CA ILE A 129 2.38 -3.74 3.76
C ILE A 129 1.86 -2.30 3.84
N VAL A 130 0.65 -2.08 4.35
CA VAL A 130 0.11 -0.73 4.61
C VAL A 130 0.97 0.02 5.63
N GLU A 131 1.32 -0.61 6.75
CA GLU A 131 2.17 0.00 7.78
C GLU A 131 3.55 0.37 7.23
N GLN A 132 4.16 -0.51 6.42
CA GLN A 132 5.44 -0.20 5.76
C GLN A 132 5.30 0.90 4.71
N THR A 133 4.18 0.97 3.99
CA THR A 133 3.90 2.05 3.04
C THR A 133 3.83 3.40 3.74
N VAL A 134 3.15 3.49 4.89
CA VAL A 134 3.12 4.70 5.73
C VAL A 134 4.54 5.09 6.15
N LYS A 135 5.32 4.13 6.68
CA LYS A 135 6.71 4.36 7.10
C LYS A 135 7.56 4.86 5.94
N TRP A 136 7.45 4.25 4.76
CA TRP A 136 8.20 4.65 3.57
C TRP A 136 7.83 6.07 3.12
N CYS A 137 6.53 6.41 3.07
CA CYS A 137 6.07 7.74 2.67
C CYS A 137 6.60 8.86 3.58
N ARG A 138 6.78 8.60 4.88
CA ARG A 138 7.32 9.56 5.84
C ARG A 138 8.80 9.87 5.64
N HIS A 139 9.57 8.90 5.14
CA HIS A 139 11.02 9.02 4.97
C HIS A 139 11.43 9.37 3.54
N SER A 140 10.61 9.00 2.56
CA SER A 140 10.86 9.33 1.16
C SER A 140 10.86 10.85 0.96
N SER A 141 11.93 11.35 0.34
CA SER A 141 12.11 12.77 0.00
C SER A 141 11.36 13.18 -1.26
N GLU A 142 10.63 12.27 -1.91
CA GLU A 142 9.91 12.60 -3.14
C GLU A 142 8.89 13.71 -2.89
N PRO A 143 8.86 14.73 -3.77
CA PRO A 143 7.93 15.83 -3.63
C PRO A 143 6.50 15.29 -3.71
N ILE A 144 5.66 15.91 -2.90
CA ILE A 144 4.21 15.70 -2.94
C ILE A 144 3.74 16.26 -4.28
N PRO A 145 3.15 15.48 -5.20
CA PRO A 145 2.46 16.05 -6.35
C PRO A 145 1.44 17.04 -5.80
N LEU A 146 1.65 18.33 -6.09
CA LEU A 146 0.70 19.36 -5.71
C LEU A 146 -0.56 19.09 -6.54
N ARG A 147 -1.68 18.94 -5.84
CA ARG A 147 -3.00 18.78 -6.41
C ARG A 147 -3.32 20.06 -7.21
N GLY A 148 -2.87 20.16 -8.45
CA GLY A 148 -2.93 21.39 -9.24
C GLY A 148 -2.05 21.48 -10.48
N ASP A 149 -1.04 20.62 -10.69
CA ASP A 149 -0.20 20.70 -11.89
C ASP A 149 -0.70 19.84 -13.07
N ASP A 150 -1.64 18.93 -12.84
CA ASP A 150 -2.47 18.38 -13.91
C ASP A 150 -3.76 19.19 -13.97
N GLU A 151 -3.81 20.10 -14.94
CA GLU A 151 -5.06 20.60 -15.48
C GLU A 151 -6.05 19.44 -15.60
N TYR A 152 -7.13 19.57 -14.85
CA TYR A 152 -8.36 18.84 -15.00
C TYR A 152 -8.82 18.90 -16.46
N ARG A 153 -8.32 17.99 -17.31
CA ARG A 153 -8.87 17.74 -18.64
C ARG A 153 -10.06 16.82 -18.46
N GLY A 154 -11.17 17.45 -18.08
CA GLY A 154 -12.46 16.79 -18.03
C GLY A 154 -12.77 16.13 -19.37
N HIS A 155 -13.30 14.92 -19.30
CA HIS A 155 -14.20 14.38 -20.30
C HIS A 155 -15.33 13.63 -19.59
N PHE A 156 -16.51 13.76 -20.19
CA PHE A 156 -17.86 13.60 -19.66
C PHE A 156 -18.24 12.18 -19.23
#